data_AF-A0A7S3WIK3-F1
#
_entry.id   AF-A0A7S3WIK3-F1
#
_cell.length_a   1.000
_cell.length_b   1.000
_cell.length_c   1.000
_cell.angle_alpha   90.00
_cell.angle_beta   90.00
_cell.angle_gamma   90.00
#
_symmetry.space_group_name_H-M   'P 1'
#
loop_
_entity.id
_entity.type
_entity.pdbx_description
1 polymer ?
#
loop_
_entity_poly.entity_id
_entity_poly.type
_entity_poly.pdbx_seq_one_letter_code
_entity_poly.pdbx_strand_id
1 'polypeptide(L)'
;ALGTHFDRFVLVGSTALRIDTPDSDLDAVAYTRSIVDEATGVVSAAPSPRDTLREIAGKLAEQDKSLQLQLVDCTRVPVLTVLTVQGELSLDLTVDEPLGEYHVYWFQSLRPLSHAEPAPLHHV
;
A
#
# COMPACT_ATOMS: atom_id res chain seq x y z
N ALA A 1 9.89 8.73 -0.08
CA ALA A 1 9.97 8.01 1.21
C ALA A 1 10.38 6.53 1.13
N LEU A 2 10.04 5.75 0.09
CA LEU A 2 10.06 4.27 0.14
C LEU A 2 11.44 3.57 0.23
N GLY A 3 12.55 4.29 0.14
CA GLY A 3 13.89 3.72 0.35
C GLY A 3 14.47 3.00 -0.86
N THR A 4 15.72 2.54 -0.74
CA THR A 4 16.49 1.88 -1.82
C THR A 4 16.04 0.45 -2.06
N HIS A 5 15.54 -0.22 -1.02
CA HIS A 5 15.04 -1.59 -1.07
C HIS A 5 13.60 -1.70 -1.61
N PHE A 6 12.97 -0.59 -1.99
CA PHE A 6 11.65 -0.61 -2.59
C PHE A 6 11.59 -1.45 -3.87
N ASP A 7 10.59 -2.32 -3.97
CA ASP A 7 10.31 -3.11 -5.16
C ASP A 7 9.03 -2.62 -5.85
N ARG A 8 7.89 -2.72 -5.16
CA ARG A 8 6.58 -2.36 -5.72
C ARG A 8 5.61 -1.89 -4.64
N PHE A 9 4.58 -1.18 -5.06
CA PHE A 9 3.52 -0.66 -4.22
C PHE A 9 2.18 -1.10 -4.79
N VAL A 10 1.28 -1.59 -3.94
CA VAL A 10 -0.05 -2.02 -4.37
C VAL A 10 -1.11 -1.45 -3.45
N LEU A 11 -2.21 -1.00 -4.07
CA LEU A 11 -3.44 -0.71 -3.34
C LEU A 11 -4.13 -2.02 -3.00
N VAL A 12 -4.68 -2.08 -1.78
CA VAL A 12 -5.50 -3.20 -1.31
C VAL A 12 -6.80 -2.65 -0.73
N GLY A 13 -7.56 -3.48 0.00
CA GLY A 13 -8.78 -3.03 0.66
C GLY A 13 -9.91 -2.64 -0.29
N SER A 14 -10.85 -1.84 0.21
CA SER A 14 -12.09 -1.46 -0.47
C SER A 14 -11.84 -0.76 -1.81
N THR A 15 -10.83 0.11 -1.87
CA THR A 15 -10.43 0.85 -3.07
C THR A 15 -9.96 -0.10 -4.18
N ALA A 16 -9.07 -1.06 -3.87
CA ALA A 16 -8.61 -2.04 -4.85
C ALA A 16 -9.76 -2.98 -5.32
N LEU A 17 -10.76 -3.16 -4.47
CA LEU A 17 -11.97 -3.92 -4.76
C LEU A 17 -13.03 -3.09 -5.52
N ARG A 18 -12.86 -1.77 -5.71
CA ARG A 18 -13.86 -0.89 -6.33
C ARG A 18 -15.22 -0.95 -5.62
N ILE A 19 -15.18 -0.99 -4.30
CA ILE A 19 -16.36 -0.95 -3.42
C ILE A 19 -16.15 0.08 -2.30
N ASP A 20 -15.26 1.04 -2.53
CA ASP A 20 -15.00 2.15 -1.61
C ASP A 20 -16.26 2.99 -1.41
N THR A 21 -16.41 3.49 -0.19
CA THR A 21 -17.44 4.45 0.19
C THR A 21 -16.80 5.82 0.39
N PRO A 22 -17.57 6.91 0.36
CA PRO A 22 -17.08 8.19 0.86
C PRO A 22 -16.42 8.01 2.24
N ASP A 23 -15.30 8.70 2.43
CA ASP A 23 -14.49 8.67 3.66
C ASP A 23 -13.81 7.33 3.97
N SER A 24 -13.78 6.38 3.03
CA SER A 24 -12.92 5.19 3.16
C SER A 24 -11.44 5.58 3.18
N ASP A 25 -10.67 4.90 4.01
CA ASP A 25 -9.22 4.92 3.97
C ASP A 25 -8.68 4.23 2.71
N LEU A 26 -7.47 4.62 2.33
CA LEU A 26 -6.67 3.90 1.35
C LEU A 26 -5.83 2.86 2.08
N ASP A 27 -5.98 1.59 1.72
CA ASP A 27 -5.06 0.55 2.18
C ASP A 27 -3.97 0.30 1.13
N ALA A 28 -2.73 0.15 1.57
CA ALA A 28 -1.64 -0.22 0.68
C ALA A 28 -0.60 -1.15 1.32
N VAL A 29 0.09 -1.87 0.44
CA VAL A 29 1.27 -2.68 0.78
C VAL A 29 2.44 -2.19 -0.06
N ALA A 30 3.53 -1.82 0.61
CA ALA A 30 4.82 -1.64 -0.03
C ALA A 30 5.63 -2.94 0.10
N TYR A 31 6.21 -3.39 -0.99
CA TYR A 31 7.09 -4.56 -1.01
C TYR A 31 8.53 -4.14 -1.14
N THR A 32 9.39 -4.90 -0.46
CA THR A 32 10.82 -4.71 -0.49
C THR A 32 11.52 -5.85 -1.21
N ARG A 33 12.75 -5.61 -1.66
CA ARG A 33 13.63 -6.60 -2.26
C ARG A 33 15.04 -6.50 -1.71
N SER A 34 15.72 -7.64 -1.61
CA SER A 34 17.16 -7.67 -1.41
C SER A 34 17.86 -7.16 -2.68
N ILE A 35 18.96 -6.44 -2.49
CA ILE A 35 19.78 -5.89 -3.58
C ILE A 35 21.07 -6.69 -3.64
N VAL A 36 21.44 -7.14 -4.84
CA VAL A 36 22.74 -7.79 -5.08
C VAL A 36 23.64 -6.79 -5.78
N ASP A 37 24.80 -6.52 -5.20
CA ASP A 37 25.86 -5.76 -5.87
C ASP A 37 26.49 -6.68 -6.93
N GLU A 38 26.31 -6.34 -8.21
CA GLU A 38 26.81 -7.15 -9.33
C GLU A 38 28.34 -7.20 -9.39
N ALA A 39 29.04 -6.18 -8.88
CA ALA A 39 30.49 -6.09 -8.93
C ALA A 39 31.15 -6.92 -7.81
N THR A 40 30.55 -6.93 -6.61
CA THR A 40 31.11 -7.60 -5.44
C THR A 40 30.41 -8.93 -5.09
N GLY A 41 29.23 -9.19 -5.66
CA GLY A 41 28.37 -10.31 -5.32
C GLY A 41 27.73 -10.20 -3.94
N VAL A 42 27.90 -9.08 -3.24
CA VAL A 42 27.39 -8.88 -1.87
C VAL A 42 25.89 -8.64 -1.89
N VAL A 43 25.16 -9.32 -1.02
CA VAL A 43 23.71 -9.15 -0.86
C VAL A 43 23.43 -8.18 0.28
N SER A 44 22.79 -7.06 -0.04
CA SER A 44 22.13 -6.20 0.94
C SER A 44 20.73 -6.75 1.16
N ALA A 45 20.47 -7.29 2.36
CA ALA A 45 19.15 -7.78 2.71
C ALA A 45 18.17 -6.61 2.87
N ALA A 46 16.91 -6.82 2.49
CA ALA A 46 15.86 -5.85 2.79
C ALA A 46 15.70 -5.67 4.32
N PRO A 47 15.40 -4.45 4.80
CA PRO A 47 15.12 -4.22 6.21
C PRO A 47 13.87 -4.95 6.70
N SER A 48 13.68 -5.07 8.02
CA SER A 48 12.44 -5.61 8.56
C SER A 48 11.26 -4.67 8.25
N PRO A 49 10.01 -5.18 8.13
CA PRO A 49 8.84 -4.34 7.90
C PRO A 49 8.71 -3.16 8.88
N ARG A 50 9.02 -3.38 10.16
CA ARG A 50 9.00 -2.31 11.18
C ARG A 50 10.03 -1.22 10.90
N ASP A 51 11.25 -1.61 10.54
CA ASP A 51 12.32 -0.65 10.28
C ASP A 51 12.05 0.11 8.98
N THR A 52 11.53 -0.56 7.96
CA THR A 52 11.08 0.08 6.72
C THR A 52 9.97 1.11 7.00
N LEU A 53 8.95 0.76 7.80
CA LEU A 53 7.89 1.72 8.15
C LEU A 53 8.42 2.93 8.94
N ARG A 54 9.37 2.72 9.86
CA ARG A 54 10.04 3.83 10.58
C ARG A 54 10.83 4.73 9.64
N GLU A 55 11.56 4.16 8.68
CA GLU A 55 12.30 4.93 7.67
C GLU A 55 11.35 5.74 6.79
N ILE A 56 10.24 5.13 6.34
CA ILE A 56 9.21 5.81 5.55
C ILE A 56 8.61 6.96 6.35
N ALA A 57 8.21 6.73 7.60
CA ALA A 57 7.65 7.75 8.47
C ALA A 57 8.62 8.93 8.67
N GLY A 58 9.90 8.65 8.95
CA GLY A 58 10.93 9.69 9.09
C GLY A 58 11.08 10.54 7.83
N LYS A 59 11.17 9.89 6.66
CA LYS A 59 11.29 10.59 5.38
C LYS A 59 10.03 11.40 5.02
N LEU A 60 8.83 10.88 5.32
CA LEU A 60 7.59 11.63 5.11
C LEU A 60 7.53 12.86 6.01
N ALA A 61 7.90 12.73 7.29
CA ALA A 61 7.95 13.86 8.23
C ALA A 61 8.94 14.96 7.79
N GLU A 62 10.04 14.58 7.16
CA GLU A 62 11.01 15.52 6.57
C GLU A 62 10.47 16.19 5.30
N GLN A 63 9.77 15.44 4.44
CA GLN A 63 9.25 15.91 3.16
C GLN A 63 8.03 16.81 3.30
N ASP A 64 7.11 16.45 4.20
CA ASP A 64 5.87 17.17 4.43
C ASP A 64 5.49 17.14 5.92
N LYS A 65 5.76 18.26 6.59
CA LYS A 65 5.46 18.45 8.02
C LYS A 65 3.98 18.62 8.32
N SER A 66 3.15 18.76 7.28
CA SER A 66 1.71 18.90 7.43
C SER A 66 1.02 17.55 7.59
N LEU A 67 1.67 16.45 7.17
CA LEU A 67 1.16 15.11 7.35
C LEU A 67 1.14 14.72 8.82
N GLN A 68 0.04 14.10 9.25
CA GLN A 68 -0.03 13.42 10.54
C GLN A 68 0.36 11.96 10.31
N LEU A 69 1.38 11.49 11.03
CA LEU A 69 1.93 10.16 10.87
C LEU A 69 1.75 9.38 12.17
N GLN A 70 1.13 8.20 12.09
CA GLN A 70 0.95 7.31 13.22
C GLN A 70 1.49 5.92 12.88
N LEU A 71 2.62 5.57 13.49
CA LEU A 71 3.16 4.21 13.42
C LEU A 71 2.54 3.36 14.53
N VAL A 72 1.79 2.32 14.14
CA VAL A 72 1.26 1.30 15.04
C VAL A 72 2.04 0.01 14.82
N ASP A 73 3.03 -0.24 15.69
CA ASP A 73 3.87 -1.43 15.60
C ASP A 73 3.58 -2.46 16.72
N CYS A 74 2.59 -2.23 17.58
CA CYS A 74 2.21 -3.18 18.62
C CYS A 74 1.17 -4.23 18.17
N THR A 75 0.74 -4.17 16.91
CA THR A 75 -0.20 -5.11 16.27
C THR A 75 0.52 -6.29 15.63
N ARG A 76 -0.24 -7.31 15.24
CA ARG A 76 0.28 -8.49 14.50
C ARG A 76 0.97 -8.08 13.20
N VAL A 77 0.35 -7.15 12.47
CA VAL A 77 0.88 -6.53 11.26
C VAL A 77 1.13 -5.05 11.58
N PRO A 78 2.40 -4.61 11.61
CA PRO A 78 2.72 -3.19 11.78
C PRO A 78 2.14 -2.35 10.64
N VAL A 79 1.61 -1.18 10.96
CA VAL A 79 0.99 -0.25 10.00
C VAL A 79 1.45 1.17 10.26
N LEU A 80 1.69 1.93 9.20
CA LEU A 80 1.86 3.37 9.24
C LEU A 80 0.61 4.02 8.66
N THR A 81 -0.15 4.70 9.51
CA THR A 81 -1.27 5.55 9.08
C THR A 81 -0.74 6.94 8.75
N VAL A 82 -1.10 7.44 7.57
CA VAL A 82 -0.75 8.77 7.06
C VAL A 82 -2.03 9.55 6.82
N LEU A 83 -2.21 10.67 7.50
CA LEU A 83 -3.36 11.54 7.31
C LEU A 83 -2.94 12.91 6.78
N THR A 84 -3.76 13.47 5.89
CA THR A 84 -3.65 14.88 5.49
C THR A 84 -4.14 15.80 6.60
N VAL A 85 -3.71 17.07 6.60
CA VAL A 85 -4.08 18.06 7.65
C VAL A 85 -5.58 18.18 7.84
N GLN A 86 -6.35 18.12 6.75
CA GLN A 86 -7.81 18.24 6.79
C GLN A 86 -8.51 16.93 7.22
N GLY A 87 -7.77 15.84 7.39
CA GLY A 87 -8.34 14.50 7.66
C GLY A 87 -9.16 13.94 6.51
N GLU A 88 -9.12 14.59 5.33
CA GLU A 88 -9.89 14.21 4.14
C GLU A 88 -9.36 12.94 3.48
N LEU A 89 -8.09 12.60 3.71
CA LEU A 89 -7.48 11.40 3.19
C LEU A 89 -6.66 10.71 4.27
N SER A 90 -6.91 9.41 4.43
CA SER A 90 -6.12 8.50 5.27
C SER A 90 -5.53 7.40 4.39
N LEU A 91 -4.27 7.05 4.65
CA LEU A 91 -3.57 5.92 4.04
C LEU A 91 -3.01 5.02 5.14
N ASP A 92 -3.44 3.76 5.16
CA ASP A 92 -2.86 2.70 5.98
C ASP A 92 -1.85 1.90 5.15
N LEU A 93 -0.57 2.07 5.49
CA LEU A 93 0.54 1.43 4.80
C LEU A 93 1.14 0.29 5.62
N THR A 94 1.18 -0.91 5.02
CA THR A 94 1.92 -2.07 5.53
C THR A 94 3.12 -2.38 4.63
N VAL A 95 4.05 -3.20 5.13
CA VAL A 95 5.25 -3.60 4.38
C VAL A 95 5.38 -5.11 4.33
N ASP A 96 5.55 -5.67 3.13
CA ASP A 96 5.76 -7.11 2.87
C ASP A 96 4.64 -8.02 3.41
N GLU A 97 3.39 -7.54 3.39
CA GLU A 97 2.21 -8.24 3.91
C GLU A 97 1.26 -8.66 2.78
N PRO A 98 1.44 -9.85 2.20
CA PRO A 98 0.79 -10.21 0.94
C PRO A 98 -0.68 -10.60 1.06
N LEU A 99 -1.18 -10.83 2.27
CA LEU A 99 -2.55 -11.31 2.47
C LEU A 99 -3.60 -10.33 1.95
N GLY A 100 -3.36 -9.02 2.08
CA GLY A 100 -4.26 -8.00 1.53
C GLY A 100 -4.39 -8.09 0.01
N GLU A 101 -3.25 -8.24 -0.67
CA GLU A 101 -3.21 -8.39 -2.13
C GLU A 101 -3.83 -9.71 -2.59
N TYR A 102 -3.55 -10.83 -1.89
CA TYR A 102 -4.16 -12.12 -2.20
C TYR A 102 -5.68 -12.10 -2.02
N HIS A 103 -6.18 -11.38 -1.01
CA HIS A 103 -7.61 -11.21 -0.81
C HIS A 103 -8.25 -10.43 -1.96
N VAL A 104 -7.58 -9.39 -2.48
CA VAL A 104 -8.01 -8.66 -3.68
C VAL A 104 -8.11 -9.59 -4.89
N TYR A 105 -7.07 -10.37 -5.16
CA TYR A 105 -7.09 -11.33 -6.28
C TYR A 105 -8.18 -12.38 -6.14
N TRP A 106 -8.33 -12.96 -4.95
CA TRP A 106 -9.39 -13.90 -4.66
C TRP A 106 -10.77 -13.29 -4.92
N PHE A 107 -11.05 -12.10 -4.38
CA PHE A 107 -12.34 -11.44 -4.58
C PHE A 107 -12.61 -11.13 -6.05
N GLN A 108 -11.60 -10.65 -6.78
CA GLN A 108 -11.71 -10.38 -8.21
C GLN A 108 -11.98 -11.66 -9.01
N SER A 109 -11.40 -12.79 -8.62
CA SER A 109 -11.67 -14.10 -9.25
C SER A 109 -13.10 -14.61 -9.06
N LEU A 110 -13.80 -14.15 -8.01
CA LEU A 110 -15.20 -14.50 -7.78
C LEU A 110 -16.17 -13.69 -8.65
N ARG A 111 -15.70 -12.61 -9.27
CA ARG A 111 -16.51 -11.86 -10.22
C ARG A 111 -16.68 -12.74 -11.46
N PRO A 112 -17.92 -13.10 -11.85
CA PRO A 112 -18.13 -13.82 -13.09
C PRO A 112 -17.48 -13.04 -14.24
N LEU A 113 -17.04 -13.74 -15.29
CA LEU A 113 -16.70 -13.15 -16.61
C LEU A 113 -17.92 -12.50 -17.29
N SER A 114 -18.83 -11.87 -16.53
CA SER A 114 -19.98 -11.13 -17.04
C SER A 114 -19.57 -9.72 -17.45
N HIS A 115 -18.63 -9.66 -18.39
CA HIS A 115 -18.70 -8.71 -19.49
C HIS A 115 -19.03 -9.50 -20.76
N ALA A 116 -20.22 -10.10 -20.80
CA ALA A 116 -21.02 -9.92 -22.00
C ALA A 116 -21.71 -8.55 -21.81
N GLU A 117 -21.36 -7.59 -22.64
CA GLU A 117 -21.91 -6.23 -22.63
C GLU A 117 -23.45 -6.21 -22.54
N PRO A 118 -24.02 -5.16 -21.92
CA PRO A 118 -25.25 -4.58 -22.40
C PRO A 118 -25.01 -3.18 -22.97
N ALA A 119 -25.21 -3.09 -24.29
CA ALA A 119 -25.59 -1.99 -25.18
C ALA A 119 -25.12 -0.53 -24.91
N PRO A 120 -24.75 0.20 -25.99
CA PRO A 120 -24.47 1.64 -25.89
C PRO A 120 -25.76 2.37 -25.50
N LEU A 121 -25.69 3.21 -24.46
CA LEU A 121 -26.75 4.14 -24.16
C LEU A 121 -26.78 5.20 -25.26
N HIS A 122 -27.68 4.99 -26.23
CA HIS A 122 -28.12 6.02 -27.14
C HIS A 122 -28.69 7.21 -26.35
N HIS A 123 -28.22 8.39 -26.74
CA HIS A 123 -28.83 9.71 -26.60
C HIS A 123 -30.16 9.80 -25.84
N VAL A 124 -30.16 10.60 -24.76
CA VAL A 124 -31.18 11.62 -24.51
C VAL A 124 -30.48 12.87 -23.98
#